data_AF-A0A935NDE3-F1
#
_entry.id   AF-A0A935NDE3-F1
#
_cell.length_a   1.000
_cell.length_b   1.000
_cell.length_c   1.000
_cell.angle_alpha   90.00
_cell.angle_beta   90.00
_cell.angle_gamma   90.00
#
_symmetry.space_group_name_H-M   'P 1'
#
loop_
_entity.id
_entity.type
_entity.pdbx_description
1 polymer ?
#
loop_
_entity_poly.entity_id
_entity_poly.type
_entity_poly.pdbx_seq_one_letter_code
_entity_poly.pdbx_strand_id
1 'polypeptide(L)' 'MKKKNTALDQDFYVENGLVVFTEKFLKNRGYCCKSGCRHCPYGYIKMKT' A
#
# COMPACT_ATOMS: atom_id res chain seq x y z
N MET A 1 -13.13 5.11 19.87
CA MET A 1 -12.37 3.84 19.95
C MET A 1 -11.35 3.78 18.80
N LYS A 2 -10.07 4.09 19.02
CA LYS A 2 -9.01 3.77 18.05
C LYS A 2 -7.91 3.03 18.80
N LYS A 3 -8.06 1.71 18.85
CA LYS A 3 -7.13 0.75 19.44
C LYS A 3 -5.81 0.86 18.68
N LYS A 4 -4.86 1.69 19.15
CA LYS A 4 -3.49 1.69 18.65
C LYS A 4 -2.76 0.57 19.37
N ASN A 5 -3.00 -0.66 18.93
CA ASN A 5 -2.17 -1.78 19.31
C ASN A 5 -0.79 -1.58 18.67
N THR A 6 0.22 -1.49 19.52
CA THR A 6 1.62 -1.70 19.23
C THR A 6 1.79 -2.98 18.39
N ALA A 7 2.00 -2.82 17.10
CA ALA A 7 2.53 -3.85 16.23
C ALA A 7 3.38 -3.11 15.20
N LEU A 8 4.61 -3.60 15.00
CA LEU A 8 5.57 -3.14 14.00
C LEU A 8 4.95 -3.34 12.62
N ASP A 9 4.09 -2.43 12.21
CA ASP A 9 3.40 -2.48 10.93
C ASP A 9 4.27 -1.73 9.92
N GLN A 10 5.14 -2.47 9.24
CA GLN A 10 5.97 -1.87 8.21
C GLN A 10 5.07 -1.52 7.02
N ASP A 11 4.78 -0.23 6.90
CA ASP A 11 4.03 0.37 5.79
C ASP A 11 4.72 0.17 4.42
N PHE A 12 6.03 -0.07 4.44
CA PHE A 12 6.85 -0.30 3.25
C PHE A 12 8.06 -1.17 3.61
N TYR A 13 8.64 -1.79 2.59
CA TYR A 13 9.92 -2.51 2.68
C TYR A 13 10.81 -2.11 1.50
N VAL A 14 12.11 -2.36 1.62
CA VAL A 14 13.07 -2.10 0.54
C VAL A 14 13.42 -3.42 -0.14
N GLU A 15 13.26 -3.48 -1.45
CA GLU A 15 13.51 -4.65 -2.28
C GLU A 15 14.34 -4.19 -3.49
N ASN A 16 15.54 -4.75 -3.67
CA ASN A 16 16.50 -4.31 -4.71
C ASN A 16 16.79 -2.80 -4.71
N GLY A 17 16.83 -2.15 -3.54
CA GLY A 17 17.02 -0.70 -3.45
C GLY A 17 15.80 0.14 -3.83
N LEU A 18 14.66 -0.49 -4.13
CA LEU A 18 13.39 0.16 -4.40
C LEU A 18 12.48 0.07 -3.18
N VAL A 19 11.77 1.15 -2.88
CA VAL A 19 10.76 1.18 -1.83
C VAL A 19 9.47 0.55 -2.35
N VAL A 20 9.03 -0.52 -1.71
CA VAL A 20 7.78 -1.22 -2.01
C VAL A 20 6.79 -0.98 -0.89
N PHE A 21 5.69 -0.31 -1.21
CA PHE A 21 4.60 -0.03 -0.27
C PHE A 21 3.69 -1.24 -0.10
N THR A 22 3.30 -1.51 1.14
CA THR A 22 2.34 -2.58 1.45
C THR A 22 0.91 -2.13 1.21
N GLU A 23 -0.01 -3.10 1.13
CA GLU A 23 -1.44 -2.84 1.00
C GLU A 23 -1.96 -1.94 2.14
N LYS A 24 -1.43 -2.12 3.35
CA LYS A 24 -1.88 -1.40 4.55
C LYS A 24 -1.56 0.08 4.49
N PHE A 25 -0.38 0.44 4.01
CA PHE A 25 -0.03 1.84 3.74
C PHE A 25 -0.94 2.45 2.68
N LEU A 26 -1.16 1.74 1.57
CA LEU A 26 -2.05 2.19 0.50
C LEU A 26 -3.51 2.33 0.98
N LYS A 27 -3.93 1.51 1.94
CA LYS A 27 -5.26 1.58 2.56
C LYS A 27 -5.37 2.76 3.54
N ASN A 28 -4.33 2.99 4.33
CA ASN A 28 -4.24 4.14 5.25
C ASN A 28 -4.23 5.48 4.51
N ARG A 29 -3.71 5.53 3.28
CA ARG A 29 -3.76 6.72 2.40
C ARG A 29 -5.20 7.20 2.16
N GLY A 30 -6.19 6.31 2.23
CA GLY A 30 -7.60 6.66 2.17
C GLY A 30 -8.14 6.98 0.77
N TYR A 31 -7.32 6.90 -0.28
CA TYR A 31 -7.78 7.05 -1.66
C TYR A 31 -6.95 6.22 -2.66
N CYS A 32 -7.58 5.82 -3.77
CA CYS A 32 -6.92 5.13 -4.87
C CYS A 32 -6.18 6.12 -5.77
N CYS A 33 -4.86 5.98 -5.94
CA CYS A 33 -4.04 6.83 -6.79
C CYS A 33 -4.08 6.45 -8.29
N LYS A 34 -4.77 5.37 -8.66
CA LYS A 34 -4.87 4.86 -10.05
C LYS A 34 -3.52 4.63 -10.76
N SER A 35 -2.45 4.42 -9.98
CA SER A 35 -1.11 4.18 -10.53
C SER A 35 -0.88 2.73 -10.98
N GLY A 36 -1.78 1.80 -10.65
CA GLY A 36 -1.62 0.37 -10.93
C GLY A 36 -0.65 -0.32 -9.98
N CYS A 37 -0.77 -0.06 -8.68
CA CYS A 37 0.09 -0.65 -7.65
C CYS A 37 -0.10 -2.17 -7.55
N ARG A 38 0.99 -2.92 -7.29
CA ARG A 38 0.94 -4.38 -7.14
C ARG A 38 0.07 -4.85 -5.96
N HIS A 39 0.12 -4.14 -4.84
CA HIS A 39 -0.66 -4.44 -3.62
C HIS A 39 -1.85 -3.47 -3.46
N CYS A 40 -2.57 -3.17 -4.55
CA CYS A 40 -3.64 -2.18 -4.50
C CYS A 40 -4.81 -2.68 -3.63
N PRO A 41 -5.13 -2.02 -2.50
CA PRO A 41 -6.27 -2.41 -1.65
C PRO A 41 -7.62 -2.18 -2.36
N TYR A 42 -7.63 -1.39 -3.42
CA TYR A 42 -8.83 -1.08 -4.21
C TYR A 42 -8.95 -1.97 -5.47
N GLY A 43 -8.04 -2.92 -5.69
CA GLY A 43 -8.06 -3.79 -6.87
C GLY A 43 -7.87 -3.08 -8.22
N TYR A 44 -7.32 -1.86 -8.22
CA TYR A 44 -7.11 -1.11 -9.46
C TYR A 44 -5.91 -1.66 -10.25
N ILE A 45 -6.16 -2.14 -11.46
CA ILE A 45 -5.14 -2.64 -12.39
C ILE A 45 -5.02 -1.67 -13.57
N LYS A 46 -3.79 -1.21 -13.85
CA LYS A 46 -3.54 -0.34 -15.01
C LYS A 46 -3.48 -1.21 -16.27
N MET A 47 -4.53 -1.18 -17.07
CA MET A 47 -4.60 -1.80 -18.39
C MET A 47 -3.66 -1.02 -19.31
N LYS A 48 -2.68 -1.70 -19.93
CA LYS A 48 -1.83 -1.08 -20.97
C LYS A 48 -2.60 -1.16 -22.28
N THR A 49 -2.91 -0.01 -22.87
CA THR A 49 -3.46 0.07 -24.22
C THR A 49 -2.37 -0.03 -25.27
#